data_AF-A0AAV8YAW3-F1
#
_entry.id   AF-A0AAV8YAW3-F1
#
_cell.length_a   1.000
_cell.length_b   1.000
_cell.length_c   1.000
_cell.angle_alpha   90.00
_cell.angle_beta   90.00
_cell.angle_gamma   90.00
#
_symmetry.space_group_name_H-M   'P 1'
#
loop_
_entity.id
_entity.type
_entity.pdbx_description
1 polymer ?
#
loop_
_entity_poly.entity_id
_entity_poly.type
_entity_poly.pdbx_seq_one_letter_code
_entity_poly.pdbx_strand_id
1 'polypeptide(L)'
;MVSTDTVIPTREEQANLLTNVEEVFEQIKLLTKDEARSTDISVIRDVGLLSERAGYTLKLLEEVAQLRLSSGSNSVCMLDARPIIARLTAEGRDALGGCLQRGGEDVKVASERVANLTDAALERGQQLLDALRACSRRPGLGVISCYRGIIATDVVPVKRILLGAVEAHKTAHHAAIGARNTANECVDNTVRKYRDLMEEEVRKALRCVS
;
A
#
# COMPACT_ATOMS: atom_id res chain seq x y z
N MET A 1 46.95 30.17 -22.29
CA MET A 1 46.82 29.85 -20.86
C MET A 1 45.41 30.21 -20.45
N VAL A 2 44.52 29.22 -20.31
CA VAL A 2 43.15 29.46 -19.82
C VAL A 2 43.27 29.59 -18.31
N SER A 3 43.08 30.82 -17.81
CA SER A 3 42.98 31.07 -16.37
C SER A 3 41.70 30.39 -15.89
N THR A 4 41.85 29.19 -15.33
CA THR A 4 40.76 28.57 -14.56
C THR A 4 40.71 29.32 -13.24
N ASP A 5 39.94 30.41 -13.22
CA ASP A 5 39.51 31.02 -11.97
C ASP A 5 38.75 29.95 -11.19
N THR A 6 39.46 29.26 -10.30
CA THR A 6 38.85 28.50 -9.22
C THR A 6 38.26 29.52 -8.27
N VAL A 7 37.09 30.06 -8.64
CA VAL A 7 36.28 30.90 -7.78
C VAL A 7 35.97 30.07 -6.54
N ILE A 8 36.58 30.45 -5.43
CA ILE A 8 36.31 29.87 -4.12
C ILE A 8 34.86 30.25 -3.80
N PRO A 9 33.94 29.27 -3.62
CA PRO A 9 32.55 29.57 -3.32
C PRO A 9 32.47 30.43 -2.06
N THR A 10 31.67 31.49 -2.10
CA THR A 10 31.42 32.35 -0.94
C THR A 10 30.74 31.56 0.18
N ARG A 11 30.82 32.07 1.42
CA ARG A 11 30.10 31.45 2.56
C ARG A 11 28.60 31.37 2.31
N GLU A 12 28.05 32.34 1.60
CA GLU A 12 26.63 32.41 1.26
C GLU A 12 26.27 31.33 0.22
N GLU A 13 27.08 31.15 -0.82
CA GLU A 13 26.91 30.06 -1.80
C GLU A 13 27.02 28.67 -1.15
N GLN A 14 27.93 28.49 -0.18
CA GLN A 14 28.05 27.23 0.56
C GLN A 14 26.86 26.97 1.47
N ALA A 15 26.34 28.00 2.14
CA ALA A 15 25.13 27.90 2.96
C ALA A 15 23.90 27.57 2.11
N ASN A 16 23.72 28.27 0.98
CA ASN A 16 22.62 28.02 0.05
C ASN A 16 22.65 26.60 -0.52
N LEU A 17 23.83 26.08 -0.89
CA LEU A 17 23.97 24.70 -1.34
C LEU A 17 23.54 23.71 -0.26
N LEU A 18 23.98 23.92 0.99
CA LEU A 18 23.64 23.04 2.10
C LEU A 18 22.13 23.05 2.36
N THR A 19 21.50 24.24 2.39
CA THR A 19 20.05 24.38 2.54
C THR A 19 19.29 23.66 1.43
N ASN A 20 19.70 23.83 0.16
CA ASN A 20 19.04 23.14 -0.96
C ASN A 20 19.14 21.61 -0.86
N VAL A 21 20.29 21.08 -0.42
CA VAL A 21 20.47 19.63 -0.24
C VAL A 21 19.61 19.12 0.93
N GLU A 22 19.52 19.88 2.02
CA GLU A 22 18.66 19.58 3.16
C GLU A 22 17.17 19.57 2.77
N GLU A 23 16.72 20.56 2.01
CA GLU A 23 15.33 20.64 1.54
C GLU A 23 14.94 19.46 0.66
N VAL A 24 15.79 19.08 -0.30
CA VAL A 24 15.56 17.88 -1.14
C VAL A 24 15.49 16.63 -0.27
N PHE A 25 16.31 16.54 0.77
CA PHE A 25 16.32 15.39 1.67
C PHE A 25 15.03 15.26 2.48
N GLU A 26 14.55 16.37 3.04
CA GLU A 26 13.28 16.39 3.77
C GLU A 26 12.08 16.13 2.86
N GLN A 27 12.12 16.61 1.60
CA GLN A 27 11.09 16.26 0.62
C GLN A 27 11.06 14.76 0.31
N ILE A 28 12.21 14.12 0.11
CA ILE A 28 12.29 12.66 -0.11
C ILE A 28 11.75 11.92 1.11
N LYS A 29 12.07 12.37 2.32
CA LYS A 29 11.58 11.78 3.56
C LYS A 29 10.06 11.89 3.71
N LEU A 30 9.49 13.06 3.42
CA LEU A 30 8.04 13.28 3.42
C LEU A 30 7.35 12.37 2.40
N LEU A 31 7.80 12.39 1.14
CA LEU A 31 7.24 11.56 0.08
C LEU A 31 7.31 10.07 0.43
N THR A 32 8.48 9.57 0.81
CA THR A 32 8.66 8.13 1.02
C THR A 32 7.91 7.59 2.25
N LYS A 33 7.74 8.38 3.31
CA LYS A 33 7.05 7.93 4.54
C LYS A 33 5.57 8.23 4.54
N ASP A 34 5.18 9.47 4.28
CA ASP A 34 3.80 9.90 4.44
C ASP A 34 2.93 9.41 3.28
N GLU A 35 3.44 9.43 2.05
CA GLU A 35 2.72 8.92 0.87
C GLU A 35 2.52 7.41 0.92
N ALA A 36 3.56 6.66 1.36
CA ALA A 36 3.48 5.21 1.53
C ALA A 36 2.36 4.85 2.51
N ARG A 37 2.42 5.44 3.71
CA ARG A 37 1.43 5.21 4.75
C ARG A 37 0.02 5.63 4.31
N SER A 38 -0.10 6.76 3.62
CA SER A 38 -1.38 7.23 3.08
C SER A 38 -1.98 6.24 2.08
N THR A 39 -1.15 5.70 1.18
CA THR A 39 -1.58 4.74 0.17
C THR A 39 -2.01 3.42 0.80
N ASP A 40 -1.26 2.91 1.77
CA ASP A 40 -1.60 1.67 2.48
C ASP A 40 -2.94 1.79 3.19
N ILE A 41 -3.16 2.90 3.90
CA ILE A 41 -4.42 3.19 4.58
C ILE A 41 -5.56 3.27 3.57
N SER A 42 -5.35 3.94 2.43
CA SER A 42 -6.37 4.05 1.39
C SER A 42 -6.73 2.69 0.80
N VAL A 43 -5.74 1.87 0.46
CA VAL A 43 -5.96 0.54 -0.12
C VAL A 43 -6.69 -0.38 0.86
N ILE A 44 -6.23 -0.44 2.11
CA ILE A 44 -6.87 -1.28 3.14
C ILE A 44 -8.31 -0.83 3.40
N ARG A 45 -8.54 0.49 3.45
CA ARG A 45 -9.89 1.05 3.60
C ARG A 45 -10.79 0.67 2.42
N ASP A 46 -10.30 0.82 1.18
CA ASP A 46 -11.07 0.50 -0.03
C ASP A 46 -11.47 -0.97 -0.05
N VAL A 47 -10.52 -1.88 0.23
CA VAL A 47 -10.80 -3.32 0.31
C VAL A 47 -11.79 -3.63 1.45
N GLY A 48 -11.66 -2.96 2.59
CA GLY A 48 -12.60 -3.09 3.71
C GLY A 48 -14.04 -2.70 3.33
N LEU A 49 -14.21 -1.53 2.70
CA LEU A 49 -15.52 -1.05 2.23
C LEU A 49 -16.13 -2.00 1.17
N LEU A 50 -15.31 -2.53 0.27
CA LEU A 50 -15.77 -3.49 -0.73
C LEU A 50 -16.22 -4.81 -0.09
N SER A 51 -15.46 -5.33 0.88
CA SER A 51 -15.83 -6.52 1.64
C SER A 51 -17.13 -6.31 2.44
N GLU A 52 -17.30 -5.15 3.07
CA GLU A 52 -18.52 -4.80 3.81
C GLU A 52 -19.74 -4.75 2.88
N ARG A 53 -19.62 -4.06 1.74
CA ARG A 53 -20.67 -4.00 0.72
C ARG A 53 -21.04 -5.38 0.16
N ALA A 54 -20.05 -6.24 -0.06
CA ALA A 54 -20.27 -7.61 -0.47
C ALA A 54 -21.00 -8.43 0.62
N GLY A 55 -20.67 -8.22 1.89
CA GLY A 55 -21.36 -8.82 3.03
C GLY A 55 -22.83 -8.43 3.13
N TYR A 56 -23.15 -7.16 2.83
CA TYR A 56 -24.55 -6.71 2.69
C TYR A 56 -25.24 -7.35 1.49
N THR A 57 -24.55 -7.51 0.37
CA THR A 57 -25.08 -8.16 -0.83
C THR A 57 -25.48 -9.61 -0.55
N LEU A 58 -24.61 -10.37 0.14
CA LEU A 58 -24.94 -11.74 0.56
C LEU A 58 -26.16 -11.79 1.48
N LYS A 59 -26.31 -10.80 2.36
CA LYS A 59 -27.47 -10.73 3.25
C LYS A 59 -28.77 -10.46 2.49
N LEU A 60 -28.74 -9.54 1.54
CA LEU A 60 -29.90 -9.27 0.69
C LEU A 60 -30.29 -10.50 -0.13
N LEU A 61 -29.31 -11.27 -0.62
CA LEU A 61 -29.58 -12.52 -1.33
C LEU A 61 -30.25 -13.56 -0.41
N GLU A 62 -29.82 -13.67 0.84
CA GLU A 62 -30.46 -14.51 1.85
C GLU A 62 -31.92 -14.11 2.06
N GLU A 63 -32.20 -12.82 2.24
CA GLU A 63 -33.55 -12.30 2.47
C GLU A 63 -34.45 -12.53 1.27
N VAL A 64 -33.97 -12.28 0.05
CA VAL A 64 -34.69 -12.57 -1.19
C VAL A 64 -34.98 -14.07 -1.33
N ALA A 65 -34.01 -14.93 -0.99
CA ALA A 65 -34.20 -16.38 -0.98
C ALA A 65 -35.28 -16.80 0.04
N GLN A 66 -35.25 -16.26 1.26
CA GLN A 66 -36.27 -16.51 2.28
C GLN A 66 -37.67 -16.06 1.85
N LEU A 67 -37.78 -14.90 1.20
CA LEU A 67 -39.05 -14.42 0.63
C LEU A 67 -39.59 -15.38 -0.43
N ARG A 68 -38.73 -15.84 -1.35
CA ARG A 68 -39.13 -16.83 -2.37
C ARG A 68 -39.61 -18.14 -1.74
N LEU A 69 -38.88 -18.66 -0.76
CA LEU A 69 -39.25 -19.87 -0.02
C LEU A 69 -40.50 -19.71 0.86
N SER A 70 -40.99 -18.49 1.08
CA SER A 70 -42.22 -18.22 1.83
C SER A 70 -43.45 -18.01 0.92
N SER A 71 -43.23 -17.86 -0.39
CA SER A 71 -44.28 -17.57 -1.37
C SER A 71 -44.98 -18.81 -1.96
N GLY A 72 -44.48 -20.02 -1.66
CA GLY A 72 -45.04 -21.29 -2.12
C GLY A 72 -45.81 -22.05 -1.03
N SER A 73 -46.47 -23.15 -1.42
CA SER A 73 -47.06 -24.10 -0.47
C SER A 73 -45.96 -24.65 0.46
N ASN A 74 -46.21 -24.68 1.78
CA ASN A 74 -45.28 -25.08 2.83
C ASN A 74 -44.83 -26.55 2.69
N SER A 75 -43.93 -26.83 1.74
CA SER A 75 -43.32 -28.13 1.55
C SER A 75 -42.13 -28.30 2.50
N VAL A 76 -41.85 -29.55 2.90
CA VAL A 76 -40.70 -29.91 3.72
C VAL A 76 -39.39 -29.39 3.09
N CYS A 77 -39.28 -29.44 1.76
CA CYS A 77 -38.10 -28.96 1.03
C CYS A 77 -37.85 -27.46 1.20
N MET A 78 -38.90 -26.63 1.33
CA MET A 78 -38.74 -25.19 1.59
C MET A 78 -38.29 -24.92 3.03
N LEU A 79 -38.67 -25.77 3.98
CA LEU A 79 -38.20 -25.66 5.37
C LEU A 79 -36.73 -26.07 5.48
N ASP A 80 -36.31 -27.14 4.79
CA ASP A 80 -34.94 -27.63 4.80
C ASP A 80 -33.96 -26.69 4.06
N ALA A 81 -34.43 -25.96 3.05
CA ALA A 81 -33.58 -25.03 2.30
C ALA A 81 -33.17 -23.79 3.12
N ARG A 82 -34.03 -23.30 4.03
CA ARG A 82 -33.77 -22.09 4.84
C ARG A 82 -32.46 -22.14 5.64
N PRO A 83 -32.19 -23.18 6.45
CA PRO A 83 -30.93 -23.27 7.19
C PRO A 83 -29.71 -23.44 6.27
N ILE A 84 -29.86 -24.07 5.10
CA ILE A 84 -28.78 -24.18 4.12
C ILE A 84 -28.42 -22.80 3.56
N ILE A 85 -29.42 -21.99 3.18
CA ILE A 85 -29.21 -20.63 2.69
C ILE A 85 -28.52 -19.77 3.75
N ALA A 86 -28.98 -19.82 5.01
CA ALA A 86 -28.36 -19.09 6.11
C ALA A 86 -26.89 -19.50 6.32
N ARG A 87 -26.59 -20.80 6.23
CA ARG A 87 -25.21 -21.32 6.31
C ARG A 87 -24.36 -20.80 5.15
N LEU A 88 -24.87 -20.83 3.92
CA LEU A 88 -24.17 -20.31 2.75
C LEU A 88 -23.86 -18.81 2.89
N THR A 89 -24.76 -18.02 3.48
CA THR A 89 -24.48 -16.60 3.76
C THR A 89 -23.34 -16.44 4.76
N ALA A 90 -23.33 -17.23 5.83
CA ALA A 90 -22.29 -17.18 6.86
C ALA A 90 -20.92 -17.57 6.27
N GLU A 91 -20.86 -18.71 5.55
CA GLU A 91 -19.63 -19.16 4.87
C GLU A 91 -19.13 -18.13 3.84
N GLY A 92 -20.04 -17.47 3.12
CA GLY A 92 -19.68 -16.40 2.18
C GLY A 92 -19.09 -15.18 2.86
N ARG A 93 -19.62 -14.79 4.03
CA ARG A 93 -19.05 -13.70 4.84
C ARG A 93 -17.67 -14.05 5.38
N ASP A 94 -17.46 -15.28 5.84
CA ASP A 94 -16.15 -15.74 6.29
C ASP A 94 -15.13 -15.73 5.15
N ALA A 95 -15.54 -16.18 3.95
CA ALA A 95 -14.70 -16.15 2.75
C ALA A 95 -14.32 -14.70 2.34
N LEU A 96 -15.24 -13.73 2.47
CA LEU A 96 -14.95 -12.31 2.27
C LEU A 96 -13.91 -11.79 3.27
N GLY A 97 -14.00 -12.20 4.54
CA GLY A 97 -12.98 -11.90 5.55
C GLY A 97 -11.59 -12.42 5.15
N GLY A 98 -11.52 -13.61 4.57
CA GLY A 98 -10.28 -14.16 4.02
C GLY A 98 -9.72 -13.39 2.80
N CYS A 99 -10.57 -12.77 1.98
CA CYS A 99 -10.14 -11.86 0.92
C CYS A 99 -9.47 -10.60 1.49
N LEU A 100 -10.10 -9.99 2.51
CA LEU A 100 -9.58 -8.79 3.17
C LEU A 100 -8.24 -9.06 3.86
N GLN A 101 -8.12 -10.18 4.58
CA GLN A 101 -6.90 -10.52 5.30
C GLN A 101 -5.71 -10.66 4.36
N ARG A 102 -5.87 -11.40 3.25
CA ARG A 102 -4.80 -11.56 2.25
C ARG A 102 -4.38 -10.23 1.63
N GLY A 103 -5.34 -9.39 1.24
CA GLY A 103 -5.04 -8.06 0.71
C GLY A 103 -4.29 -7.17 1.70
N GLY A 104 -4.64 -7.25 2.99
CA GLY A 104 -3.95 -6.53 4.06
C GLY A 104 -2.53 -7.04 4.32
N GLU A 105 -2.33 -8.35 4.29
CA GLU A 105 -1.00 -8.97 4.46
C GLU A 105 -0.05 -8.60 3.31
N ASP A 106 -0.53 -8.64 2.07
CA ASP A 106 0.27 -8.26 0.89
C ASP A 106 0.73 -6.80 0.95
N VAL A 107 -0.18 -5.87 1.32
CA VAL A 107 0.15 -4.46 1.52
C VAL A 107 1.19 -4.31 2.63
N LYS A 108 0.95 -4.93 3.80
CA LYS A 108 1.85 -4.83 4.95
C LYS A 108 3.28 -5.28 4.63
N VAL A 109 3.43 -6.42 3.94
CA VAL A 109 4.76 -6.95 3.56
C VAL A 109 5.49 -6.00 2.62
N ALA A 110 4.79 -5.42 1.65
CA ALA A 110 5.36 -4.44 0.73
C ALA A 110 5.83 -3.17 1.48
N SER A 111 5.01 -2.68 2.41
CA SER A 111 5.29 -1.48 3.20
C SER A 111 6.47 -1.65 4.15
N GLU A 112 6.54 -2.78 4.88
CA GLU A 112 7.66 -3.07 5.79
C GLU A 112 9.00 -3.10 5.05
N ARG A 113 9.02 -3.70 3.86
CA ARG A 113 10.22 -3.73 3.00
C ARG A 113 10.66 -2.32 2.59
N VAL A 114 9.73 -1.47 2.17
CA VAL A 114 10.06 -0.11 1.74
C VAL A 114 10.44 0.79 2.89
N ALA A 115 9.81 0.64 4.05
CA ALA A 115 10.16 1.38 5.25
C ALA A 115 11.63 1.15 5.63
N ASN A 116 12.06 -0.12 5.67
CA ASN A 116 13.45 -0.46 6.00
C ASN A 116 14.47 0.09 4.99
N LEU A 117 14.17 0.02 3.69
CA LEU A 117 15.04 0.56 2.64
C LEU A 117 15.12 2.10 2.70
N THR A 118 13.98 2.74 2.93
CA THR A 118 13.87 4.19 3.10
C THR A 118 14.64 4.66 4.32
N ASP A 119 14.47 4.02 5.47
CA ASP A 119 15.16 4.39 6.70
C ASP A 119 16.68 4.28 6.56
N ALA A 120 17.18 3.20 5.98
CA ALA A 120 18.60 3.04 5.70
C ALA A 120 19.14 4.10 4.72
N ALA A 121 18.35 4.46 3.70
CA ALA A 121 18.71 5.50 2.75
C ALA A 121 18.74 6.90 3.38
N LEU A 122 17.75 7.20 4.23
CA LEU A 122 17.66 8.46 4.95
C LEU A 122 18.80 8.60 5.97
N GLU A 123 19.18 7.54 6.66
CA GLU A 123 20.33 7.56 7.57
C GLU A 123 21.63 7.91 6.82
N ARG A 124 21.85 7.30 5.65
CA ARG A 124 23.05 7.55 4.84
C ARG A 124 23.12 8.98 4.32
N GLY A 125 22.02 9.56 3.88
CA GLY A 125 22.05 10.95 3.46
C GLY A 125 22.07 11.94 4.62
N GLN A 126 21.54 11.60 5.79
CA GLN A 126 21.75 12.41 7.00
C GLN A 126 23.24 12.45 7.38
N GLN A 127 23.94 11.32 7.32
CA GLN A 127 25.40 11.26 7.53
C GLN A 127 26.15 12.17 6.54
N LEU A 128 25.73 12.22 5.28
CA LEU A 128 26.29 13.12 4.27
C LEU A 128 26.06 14.59 4.66
N LEU A 129 24.84 14.96 5.05
CA LEU A 129 24.51 16.32 5.49
C LEU A 129 25.32 16.74 6.71
N ASP A 130 25.48 15.85 7.68
CA ASP A 130 26.28 16.12 8.89
C ASP A 130 27.77 16.30 8.55
N ALA A 131 28.29 15.53 7.60
CA ALA A 131 29.66 15.70 7.10
C ALA A 131 29.84 17.03 6.36
N LEU A 132 28.86 17.43 5.52
CA LEU A 132 28.87 18.72 4.84
C LEU A 132 28.79 19.90 5.83
N ARG A 133 27.99 19.78 6.89
CA ARG A 133 27.93 20.74 8.02
C ARG A 133 29.24 20.79 8.79
N ALA A 134 29.92 19.66 8.99
CA ALA A 134 31.23 19.64 9.63
C ALA A 134 32.30 20.34 8.77
N CYS A 135 32.25 20.17 7.45
CA CYS A 135 33.13 20.88 6.53
C CYS A 135 32.92 22.39 6.59
N SER A 136 31.68 22.88 6.61
CA SER A 136 31.36 24.33 6.59
C SER A 136 31.98 25.13 7.74
N ARG A 137 32.27 24.45 8.86
CA ARG A 137 32.89 25.03 10.06
C ARG A 137 34.41 25.15 9.97
N ARG A 138 35.06 24.60 8.94
CA ARG A 138 36.52 24.66 8.79
C ARG A 138 37.01 26.04 8.31
N PRO A 139 38.16 26.53 8.79
CA PRO A 139 38.70 27.81 8.36
C PRO A 139 39.42 27.74 7.01
N GLY A 140 39.35 28.84 6.24
CA GLY A 140 40.14 29.05 5.01
C GLY A 140 39.93 27.98 3.94
N LEU A 141 41.02 27.61 3.24
CA LEU A 141 41.01 26.60 2.18
C LEU A 141 40.71 25.17 2.69
N GLY A 142 40.73 24.96 4.02
CA GLY A 142 40.35 23.70 4.66
C GLY A 142 38.88 23.31 4.42
N VAL A 143 38.01 24.30 4.20
CA VAL A 143 36.60 24.09 3.80
C VAL A 143 36.51 23.43 2.43
N ILE A 144 37.27 23.93 1.45
CA ILE A 144 37.19 23.53 0.05
C ILE A 144 37.70 22.10 -0.13
N SER A 145 38.84 21.80 0.50
CA SER A 145 39.42 20.45 0.47
C SER A 145 38.50 19.42 1.13
N CYS A 146 37.82 19.80 2.22
CA CYS A 146 36.84 18.96 2.90
C CYS A 146 35.63 18.66 2.01
N TYR A 147 35.00 19.69 1.42
CA TYR A 147 33.89 19.51 0.50
C TYR A 147 34.26 18.68 -0.73
N ARG A 148 35.44 18.93 -1.33
CA ARG A 148 35.93 18.11 -2.46
C ARG A 148 36.08 16.65 -2.08
N GLY A 149 36.57 16.36 -0.87
CA GLY A 149 36.66 15.01 -0.34
C GLY A 149 35.29 14.34 -0.32
N ILE A 150 34.33 14.93 0.38
CA ILE A 150 32.96 14.40 0.50
C ILE A 150 32.29 14.24 -0.87
N ILE A 151 32.43 15.21 -1.76
CA ILE A 151 31.83 15.13 -3.10
C ILE A 151 32.43 13.96 -3.89
N ALA A 152 33.74 13.76 -3.78
CA ALA A 152 34.42 12.67 -4.47
C ALA A 152 34.06 11.29 -3.90
N THR A 153 33.85 11.19 -2.58
CA THR A 153 33.66 9.89 -1.90
C THR A 153 32.20 9.51 -1.71
N ASP A 154 31.33 10.45 -1.35
CA ASP A 154 30.05 10.14 -0.70
C ASP A 154 28.83 10.52 -1.54
N VAL A 155 28.93 11.54 -2.40
CA VAL A 155 27.78 12.02 -3.19
C VAL A 155 27.23 10.94 -4.12
N VAL A 156 28.09 10.23 -4.86
CA VAL A 156 27.65 9.19 -5.80
C VAL A 156 27.02 7.99 -5.07
N PRO A 157 27.64 7.41 -4.02
CA PRO A 157 27.02 6.35 -3.24
C PRO A 157 25.67 6.74 -2.62
N VAL A 158 25.59 7.92 -1.98
CA VAL A 158 24.36 8.38 -1.32
C VAL A 158 23.25 8.61 -2.35
N LYS A 159 23.56 9.26 -3.48
CA LYS A 159 22.61 9.42 -4.59
C LYS A 159 22.05 8.08 -5.05
N ARG A 160 22.90 7.06 -5.21
CA ARG A 160 22.47 5.73 -5.65
C ARG A 160 21.51 5.08 -4.65
N ILE A 161 21.81 5.18 -3.36
CA ILE A 161 20.97 4.61 -2.31
C ILE A 161 19.61 5.32 -2.24
N LEU A 162 19.59 6.66 -2.30
CA LEU A 162 18.35 7.44 -2.28
C LEU A 162 17.47 7.16 -3.50
N LEU A 163 18.05 7.12 -4.70
CA LEU A 163 17.31 6.75 -5.92
C LEU A 163 16.78 5.32 -5.83
N GLY A 164 17.54 4.40 -5.22
CA GLY A 164 17.09 3.04 -4.96
C GLY A 164 15.87 2.99 -4.03
N ALA A 165 15.86 3.81 -2.97
CA ALA A 165 14.71 3.92 -2.06
C ALA A 165 13.48 4.48 -2.76
N VAL A 166 13.64 5.52 -3.59
CA VAL A 166 12.55 6.11 -4.39
C VAL A 166 11.97 5.09 -5.37
N GLU A 167 12.80 4.33 -6.08
CA GLU A 167 12.30 3.32 -7.02
C GLU A 167 11.62 2.13 -6.29
N ALA A 168 12.13 1.75 -5.11
CA ALA A 168 11.50 0.74 -4.28
C ALA A 168 10.12 1.19 -3.79
N HIS A 169 9.98 2.46 -3.38
CA HIS A 169 8.73 3.06 -2.97
C HIS A 169 7.69 3.08 -4.10
N LYS A 170 8.09 3.53 -5.30
CA LYS A 170 7.26 3.43 -6.51
C LYS A 170 6.81 2.00 -6.81
N THR A 171 7.72 1.03 -6.69
CA THR A 171 7.40 -0.39 -6.90
C THR A 171 6.38 -0.90 -5.87
N ALA A 172 6.49 -0.49 -4.61
CA ALA A 172 5.53 -0.86 -3.57
C ALA A 172 4.16 -0.22 -3.79
N HIS A 173 4.08 1.01 -4.27
CA HIS A 173 2.79 1.60 -4.67
C HIS A 173 2.08 0.76 -5.74
N HIS A 174 2.81 0.31 -6.75
CA HIS A 174 2.25 -0.60 -7.75
C HIS A 174 1.82 -1.94 -7.13
N ALA A 175 2.60 -2.49 -6.19
CA ALA A 175 2.25 -3.72 -5.48
C ALA A 175 0.98 -3.55 -4.64
N ALA A 176 0.81 -2.42 -3.93
CA ALA A 176 -0.38 -2.12 -3.15
C ALA A 176 -1.64 -2.01 -4.03
N ILE A 177 -1.53 -1.37 -5.20
CA ILE A 177 -2.61 -1.34 -6.20
C ILE A 177 -2.91 -2.75 -6.72
N GLY A 178 -1.89 -3.57 -6.94
CA GLY A 178 -2.03 -4.97 -7.31
C GLY A 178 -2.80 -5.77 -6.26
N ALA A 179 -2.42 -5.64 -4.98
CA ALA A 179 -3.09 -6.29 -3.85
C ALA A 179 -4.57 -5.90 -3.77
N ARG A 180 -4.89 -4.61 -3.97
CA ARG A 180 -6.27 -4.13 -4.07
C ARG A 180 -7.04 -4.86 -5.17
N ASN A 181 -6.47 -4.96 -6.38
CA ASN A 181 -7.15 -5.59 -7.51
C ASN A 181 -7.38 -7.08 -7.27
N THR A 182 -6.39 -7.80 -6.74
CA THR A 182 -6.52 -9.21 -6.33
C THR A 182 -7.61 -9.38 -5.27
N ALA A 183 -7.68 -8.49 -4.28
CA ALA A 183 -8.72 -8.53 -3.27
C ALA A 183 -10.11 -8.28 -3.87
N ASN A 184 -10.24 -7.34 -4.82
CA ASN A 184 -11.48 -7.08 -5.53
C ASN A 184 -11.96 -8.32 -6.32
N GLU A 185 -11.06 -8.96 -7.07
CA GLU A 185 -11.37 -10.20 -7.79
C GLU A 185 -11.81 -11.31 -6.82
N CYS A 186 -11.15 -11.43 -5.67
CA CYS A 186 -11.52 -12.38 -4.63
C CYS A 186 -12.94 -12.12 -4.10
N VAL A 187 -13.27 -10.86 -3.80
CA VAL A 187 -14.59 -10.43 -3.35
C VAL A 187 -15.66 -10.75 -4.40
N ASP A 188 -15.44 -10.34 -5.65
CA ASP A 188 -16.38 -10.56 -6.76
C ASP A 188 -16.64 -12.06 -7.00
N ASN A 189 -15.58 -12.86 -7.01
CA ASN A 189 -15.70 -14.31 -7.18
C ASN A 189 -16.42 -14.97 -5.99
N THR A 190 -16.21 -14.47 -4.77
CA THR A 190 -16.89 -14.96 -3.57
C THR A 190 -18.38 -14.67 -3.64
N VAL A 191 -18.77 -13.42 -3.93
CA VAL A 191 -20.19 -13.05 -4.06
C VAL A 191 -20.86 -13.86 -5.17
N ARG A 192 -20.20 -14.00 -6.33
CA ARG A 192 -20.71 -14.80 -7.45
C ARG A 192 -20.95 -16.25 -7.04
N LYS A 193 -19.96 -16.90 -6.43
CA LYS A 193 -20.05 -18.29 -5.98
C LYS A 193 -21.22 -18.50 -5.03
N TYR A 194 -21.34 -17.68 -3.98
CA TYR A 194 -22.37 -17.87 -2.96
C TYR A 194 -23.76 -17.49 -3.45
N ARG A 195 -23.88 -16.51 -4.35
CA ARG A 195 -25.14 -16.25 -5.06
C ARG A 195 -25.58 -17.48 -5.86
N ASP A 196 -24.69 -18.06 -6.66
CA ASP A 196 -25.03 -19.18 -7.53
C ASP A 196 -25.42 -20.43 -6.70
N LEU A 197 -24.75 -20.67 -5.57
CA LEU A 197 -25.11 -21.72 -4.60
C LEU A 197 -26.51 -21.47 -3.99
N MET A 198 -26.80 -20.25 -3.53
CA MET A 198 -28.11 -19.91 -2.97
C MET A 198 -29.23 -20.04 -4.01
N GLU A 199 -29.00 -19.58 -5.24
CA GLU A 199 -29.96 -19.70 -6.33
C GLU A 199 -30.29 -21.16 -6.66
N GLU A 200 -29.27 -22.03 -6.68
CA GLU A 200 -29.48 -23.46 -6.91
C GLU A 200 -30.29 -24.11 -5.79
N GLU A 201 -30.01 -23.78 -4.53
CA GLU A 201 -30.77 -24.31 -3.40
C GLU A 201 -32.23 -23.84 -3.41
N VAL A 202 -32.48 -22.56 -3.73
CA VAL A 202 -33.86 -22.06 -3.93
C VAL A 202 -34.54 -22.77 -5.10
N ARG A 203 -33.83 -22.96 -6.22
CA ARG A 203 -34.37 -23.64 -7.41
C ARG A 203 -34.77 -25.08 -7.11
N LYS A 204 -33.94 -25.83 -6.37
CA LYS A 204 -34.25 -27.19 -5.92
C LYS A 204 -35.50 -27.21 -5.04
N ALA A 205 -35.55 -26.32 -4.03
CA ALA A 205 -36.67 -26.25 -3.11
C ALA A 205 -38.01 -25.91 -3.80
N LEU A 206 -37.99 -24.99 -4.76
CA LEU A 206 -39.19 -24.60 -5.54
C LEU A 206 -39.67 -25.68 -6.50
N ARG A 207 -38.78 -26.57 -6.97
CA ARG A 207 -39.13 -27.70 -7.85
C ARG A 207 -39.54 -28.96 -7.09
N CYS A 208 -39.48 -28.95 -5.76
CA CYS A 208 -39.96 -30.05 -4.95
C CYS A 208 -41.49 -30.14 -5.08
N VAL A 209 -41.96 -30.98 -6.00
CA VAL A 209 -43.38 -31.35 -6.10
C VAL A 209 -43.66 -32.31 -4.95
N SER A 210 -44.65 -31.96 -4.13
CA SER A 210 -45.26 -32.89 -3.17
C SER A 210 -46.21 -33.83 -3.90
#